data_AF-A0A087TIF9-F1
#
_entry.id   AF-A0A087TIF9-F1
#
_cell.length_a   1.000
_cell.length_b   1.000
_cell.length_c   1.000
_cell.angle_alpha   90.00
_cell.angle_beta   90.00
_cell.angle_gamma   90.00
#
_symmetry.space_group_name_H-M   'P 1'
#
loop_
_entity.id
_entity.type
_entity.pdbx_description
1 polymer ?
#
loop_
_entity_poly.entity_id
_entity_poly.type
_entity_poly.pdbx_seq_one_letter_code
_entity_poly.pdbx_strand_id
1 'polypeptide(L)' 'MEAYKRCRNTKEAEILLQDIVVRRTYGPLGTQRRIGPELSYKIYLFFNSTDGNQLLQR' A
#
# COMPACT_ATOMS: atom_id res chain seq x y z
N MET A 1 8.76 7.41 -5.13
CA MET A 1 9.57 6.97 -3.96
C MET A 1 9.73 8.05 -2.88
N GLU A 2 9.61 9.34 -3.17
CA GLU A 2 9.84 10.38 -2.15
C GLU A 2 8.96 10.25 -0.90
N ALA A 3 7.71 9.83 -1.04
CA ALA A 3 6.81 9.62 0.09
C ALA A 3 7.36 8.55 1.06
N TYR A 4 7.85 7.42 0.55
CA TYR A 4 8.51 6.39 1.38
C TYR A 4 9.79 6.90 2.05
N LYS A 5 10.56 7.76 1.39
CA LYS A 5 11.78 8.38 1.96
C LYS A 5 11.47 9.37 3.09
N ARG A 6 10.27 9.93 3.13
CA ARG A 6 9.82 10.88 4.17
C ARG A 6 9.18 10.18 5.37
N CYS A 7 8.91 8.89 5.29
CA CYS A 7 8.43 8.10 6.44
C CYS A 7 9.51 8.04 7.53
N ARG A 8 9.08 8.10 8.79
CA ARG A 8 9.97 8.10 9.95
C ARG A 8 10.49 6.71 10.27
N ASN A 9 9.75 5.67 9.92
CA ASN A 9 10.13 4.29 10.13
C ASN A 9 9.53 3.37 9.05
N THR A 10 10.00 2.12 9.01
CA THR A 10 9.54 1.10 8.05
C THR A 10 8.06 0.78 8.22
N LYS A 11 7.56 0.69 9.46
CA LYS A 11 6.14 0.41 9.72
C LYS A 11 5.22 1.47 9.11
N GLU A 12 5.59 2.74 9.18
CA GLU A 12 4.86 3.84 8.56
C GLU A 12 4.88 3.73 7.03
N ALA A 13 6.02 3.36 6.44
CA ALA A 13 6.13 3.12 5.02
C ALA A 13 5.27 1.92 4.55
N GLU A 14 5.23 0.84 5.34
CA GLU A 14 4.41 -0.34 5.06
C GLU A 14 2.91 -0.03 5.04
N ILE A 15 2.42 0.84 5.92
CA ILE A 15 0.99 1.21 6.00
C ILE A 15 0.63 2.49 5.23
N LEU A 16 1.60 3.13 4.58
CA LEU A 16 1.44 4.44 3.94
C LEU A 16 0.24 4.53 2.98
N LEU A 17 -0.10 3.43 2.31
CA LEU A 17 -1.16 3.38 1.29
C LEU A 17 -2.47 2.78 1.81
N GLN A 18 -2.53 2.32 3.07
CA GLN A 18 -3.65 1.51 3.57
C GLN A 18 -5.01 2.22 3.46
N ASP A 19 -5.02 3.55 3.61
CA ASP A 19 -6.24 4.35 3.71
C ASP A 19 -6.70 4.93 2.37
N ILE A 20 -5.98 4.67 1.28
CA ILE A 20 -6.37 5.10 -0.06
C ILE A 20 -7.66 4.41 -0.47
N VAL A 21 -8.65 5.21 -0.88
CA VAL A 21 -9.96 4.74 -1.30
C VAL A 21 -9.94 4.29 -2.76
N VAL A 22 -10.36 3.05 -2.99
CA VAL A 22 -10.58 2.45 -4.30
C VAL A 22 -12.06 2.59 -4.65
N ARG A 23 -12.35 3.32 -5.73
CA ARG A 23 -13.70 3.46 -6.29
C ARG A 23 -13.88 2.43 -7.40
N ARG A 24 -14.87 1.52 -7.24
CA ARG A 24 -15.22 0.53 -8.29
C ARG A 24 -16.39 0.96 -9.16
N THR A 25 -17.35 1.68 -8.61
CA THR A 25 -18.52 2.18 -9.33
C THR A 25 -18.84 3.61 -8.88
N TYR A 26 -19.53 4.35 -9.75
CA TYR A 26 -20.01 5.70 -9.47
C TYR A 26 -21.51 5.65 -9.16
N GLY A 27 -21.96 6.37 -8.12
CA GLY A 27 -23.38 6.48 -7.74
C GLY A 27 -23.67 6.18 -6.27
N PRO A 28 -24.91 6.40 -5.80
CA PRO A 28 -25.32 6.29 -4.39
C PRO A 28 -25.23 4.87 -3.81
N LEU A 29 -25.15 3.84 -4.66
CA LEU A 29 -24.93 2.44 -4.27
C LEU A 29 -23.47 2.00 -4.42
N GLY A 30 -22.56 2.91 -4.77
CA GLY A 30 -21.15 2.60 -4.95
C GLY A 30 -20.48 2.26 -3.63
N THR A 31 -19.96 1.04 -3.52
CA THR A 31 -19.18 0.63 -2.34
C THR A 31 -17.77 1.21 -2.41
N GLN A 32 -17.34 1.83 -1.32
CA GLN A 32 -15.97 2.30 -1.16
C GLN A 32 -15.16 1.22 -0.44
N ARG A 33 -14.06 0.77 -1.05
CA ARG A 33 -13.09 -0.13 -0.43
C ARG A 33 -11.77 0.61 -0.25
N ARG A 34 -11.01 0.32 0.79
CA ARG A 34 -9.64 0.83 0.96
C ARG A 34 -8.62 -0.22 0.50
N ILE A 35 -7.41 0.23 0.16
CA ILE A 35 -6.28 -0.66 -0.15
C ILE A 35 -6.05 -1.65 1.01
N GLY A 36 -6.07 -1.15 2.24
CA GLY A 36 -5.82 -1.92 3.45
C GLY A 36 -4.35 -2.21 3.70
N PRO A 37 -4.00 -2.66 4.91
CA PRO A 37 -2.62 -2.78 5.35
C PRO A 37 -1.83 -3.86 4.60
N GLU A 38 -2.49 -4.94 4.19
CA GLU A 38 -1.84 -6.06 3.50
C GLU A 38 -1.33 -5.66 2.11
N LEU A 39 -2.16 -4.99 1.30
CA LEU A 39 -1.77 -4.56 -0.03
C LEU A 39 -0.76 -3.41 0.02
N SER A 40 -0.90 -2.50 0.99
CA SER A 40 0.08 -1.44 1.23
C SER A 40 1.48 -2.02 1.51
N TYR A 41 1.57 -3.05 2.35
CA TYR A 41 2.82 -3.75 2.66
C TYR A 41 3.46 -4.37 1.41
N LYS A 42 2.68 -5.09 0.61
CA LYS A 42 3.17 -5.73 -0.62
C LYS A 42 3.72 -4.71 -1.62
N ILE A 43 3.06 -3.56 -1.75
CA ILE A 43 3.52 -2.47 -2.62
C ILE A 43 4.83 -1.87 -2.07
N TYR A 44 4.92 -1.64 -0.76
CA TYR A 44 6.15 -1.18 -0.14
C TYR A 44 7.33 -2.13 -0.42
N LEU A 45 7.15 -3.43 -0.20
CA LEU A 45 8.17 -4.45 -0.50
C LEU A 45 8.56 -4.44 -1.98
N PHE A 46 7.57 -4.42 -2.88
CA PHE A 46 7.82 -4.46 -4.31
C PHE A 46 8.70 -3.30 -4.80
N PHE A 47 8.52 -2.10 -4.23
CA PHE A 47 9.29 -0.92 -4.63
C PHE A 47 10.60 -0.72 -3.88
N ASN A 48 10.77 -1.29 -2.68
CA ASN A 48 11.95 -1.04 -1.83
C ASN A 48 12.84 -2.26 -1.64
N SER A 49 12.38 -3.47 -1.99
CA SER A 49 13.21 -4.67 -1.93
C SER A 49 14.33 -4.59 -2.96
N THR A 50 15.53 -4.97 -2.52
CA THR A 50 16.68 -5.20 -3.40
C THR A 50 16.81 -6.67 -3.82
N ASP A 51 16.07 -7.57 -3.18
CA ASP A 51 15.99 -8.98 -3.55
C ASP A 51 14.96 -9.16 -4.67
N GLY A 52 15.45 -9.61 -5.84
CA GLY A 52 14.63 -9.91 -7.01
C GLY A 52 13.72 -11.13 -6.86
N ASN A 53 13.98 -11.98 -5.86
CA ASN A 53 13.15 -13.14 -5.52
C ASN A 53 12.24 -12.89 -4.31
N GLN A 54 12.15 -11.64 -3.84
CA GLN A 54 11.36 -11.29 -2.68
C GLN A 54 9.88 -11.68 -2.86
N LEU A 55 9.41 -12.58 -2.00
CA LEU A 55 8.00 -12.94 -1.93
C LEU A 55 7.21 -11.79 -1.30
N LEU A 56 6.11 -11.41 -1.96
CA LEU A 56 5.18 -10.38 -1.49
C LEU A 56 4.11 -11.02 -0.61
N GLN A 57 4.53 -11.65 0.47
CA GLN A 57 3.67 -12.33 1.44
C GLN A 57 4.03 -11.86 2.86
N ARG A 58 3.06 -11.91 3.76
CA ARG A 58 3.21 -11.52 5.17
C ARG A 58 3.07 -12.74 6.05
#